data_AF-A0A0Q5M8G3-F1
#
_entry.id   AF-A0A0Q5M8G3-F1
#
_cell.length_a   1.000
_cell.length_b   1.000
_cell.length_c   1.000
_cell.angle_alpha   90.00
_cell.angle_beta   90.00
_cell.angle_gamma   90.00
#
_symmetry.space_group_name_H-M   'P 1'
#
loop_
_entity.id
_entity.type
_entity.pdbx_description
1 polymer ?
#
loop_
_entity_poly.entity_id
_entity_poly.type
_entity_poly.pdbx_seq_one_letter_code
_entity_poly.pdbx_strand_id
1 'polypeptide(L)'
;MSSPTATLSSRAHSWWAQSKSRSQATAAAFIALAMVLVGISAYVWVSPTGAPLRNAVAGAAETITPFAAQNAELKRNLNRATQTIASQKGKMTAMQAQALAAQAGSAKQLAAAQQKALAAQNELASVKTQLAAAQAKGGHSSSGAGASGKPASNSGSSGNGATPVTAPARADLLNPSSRYFGMYTDQAPFNWATFDATSSKIGVSPNLVGYFQGWDQTFRADAVTRSWQQGRMPMMTWESRPINADNSSNSAPDYSLPKIIGGDFDAYLHQYAKDIVATGLPLALRLDHEMNGIWYPWAENDGSGNSINGNNPGDYVKMWRHVHDIFQQEGANNLVIWVWAPNIINNLPASHKAAGYLENLYPGDAYVDWVGLSGYLRPPYKSDNDFSFDYTFKPSLDKLRSITKKPIILAEMGASETDGHKAAWISSFFDSLSKPENSDVIGFSWFNLAVTSYVEGVRATNDWRIDSRPDTLSAFIAGLTRPEDDFTLTPAQ
;
A
#
# COMPACT_ATOMS: atom_id res chain seq x y z
N MET A 1 57.37 -0.58 8.37
CA MET A 1 56.72 0.27 7.36
C MET A 1 55.26 -0.20 7.28
N SER A 2 54.38 0.30 8.14
CA SER A 2 53.61 1.55 8.03
C SER A 2 52.25 1.32 7.35
N SER A 3 51.19 1.55 8.15
CA SER A 3 49.75 1.52 7.86
C SER A 3 49.28 2.56 6.81
N PRO A 4 47.96 2.63 6.50
CA PRO A 4 46.98 3.38 7.33
C PRO A 4 45.66 2.58 7.61
N THR A 5 45.11 2.55 8.84
CA THR A 5 44.04 3.39 9.47
C THR A 5 42.74 3.54 8.65
N ALA A 6 41.51 3.37 9.16
CA ALA A 6 40.96 3.37 10.52
C ALA A 6 39.59 2.65 10.57
N THR A 7 39.33 1.88 11.63
CA THR A 7 37.99 1.40 12.01
C THR A 7 37.49 2.18 13.22
N LEU A 8 36.51 3.07 13.00
CA LEU A 8 35.72 3.69 14.06
C LEU A 8 34.67 2.68 14.54
N SER A 9 35.07 1.83 15.49
CA SER A 9 34.13 1.03 16.28
C SER A 9 33.38 1.93 17.24
N SER A 10 32.06 1.94 17.10
CA SER A 10 31.08 2.64 17.92
C SER A 10 31.11 2.12 19.37
N ARG A 11 31.78 2.86 20.27
CA ARG A 11 31.47 2.77 21.70
C ARG A 11 30.22 3.60 22.00
N ALA A 12 29.05 3.06 21.66
CA ALA A 12 27.82 3.45 22.33
C ALA A 12 27.91 2.89 23.77
N HIS A 13 28.34 3.73 24.71
CA HIS A 13 28.28 3.39 26.12
C HIS A 13 26.82 3.19 26.52
N SER A 14 26.50 1.96 26.90
CA SER A 14 25.28 1.54 27.55
C SER A 14 25.04 2.37 28.82
N TRP A 15 24.15 3.35 28.73
CA TRP A 15 23.71 4.20 29.85
C TRP A 15 22.78 3.47 30.84
N TRP A 16 22.87 2.14 30.94
CA TRP A 16 22.15 1.35 31.94
C TRP A 16 23.00 0.19 32.42
N ALA A 17 24.16 0.49 33.01
CA ALA A 17 24.75 -0.45 33.95
C ALA A 17 23.89 -0.45 35.22
N GLN A 18 23.10 -1.51 35.43
CA GLN A 18 22.55 -1.83 36.74
C GLN A 18 23.72 -2.05 37.72
N SER A 19 24.11 -0.98 38.41
CA SER A 19 25.17 -0.98 39.40
C SER A 19 24.70 -1.74 40.65
N LYS A 20 25.12 -3.00 40.77
CA LYS A 20 25.07 -3.75 42.05
C LYS A 20 25.89 -3.07 43.16
N SER A 21 26.83 -2.18 42.82
CA SER A 21 27.62 -1.42 43.80
C SER A 21 26.79 -0.37 44.55
N ARG A 22 25.73 0.19 43.93
CA ARG A 22 24.84 1.15 44.60
C ARG A 22 23.92 0.46 45.62
N SER A 23 23.50 -0.80 45.43
CA SER A 23 22.60 -1.45 46.40
C SER A 23 23.28 -1.79 47.72
N GLN A 24 24.56 -2.21 47.69
CA GLN A 24 25.35 -2.44 48.90
C GLN A 24 25.69 -1.14 49.63
N ALA A 25 26.01 -0.07 48.89
CA ALA A 25 26.23 1.26 49.46
C ALA A 25 24.96 1.83 50.11
N THR A 26 23.79 1.65 49.47
CA THR A 26 22.50 2.05 50.03
C THR A 26 22.13 1.23 51.27
N ALA A 27 22.37 -0.08 51.27
CA ALA A 27 22.12 -0.95 52.43
C ALA A 27 23.02 -0.60 53.63
N ALA A 28 24.31 -0.33 53.39
CA ALA A 28 25.25 0.12 54.43
C ALA A 28 24.84 1.49 54.99
N ALA A 29 24.39 2.42 54.13
CA ALA A 29 23.87 3.72 54.55
C ALA A 29 22.61 3.60 55.43
N PHE A 30 21.70 2.68 55.11
CA PHE A 30 20.51 2.41 55.92
C PHE A 30 20.85 1.82 57.29
N ILE A 31 21.80 0.88 57.36
CA ILE A 31 22.24 0.29 58.63
C ILE A 31 22.94 1.34 59.50
N ALA A 32 23.79 2.18 58.90
CA ALA A 32 24.43 3.29 59.61
C ALA A 32 23.40 4.30 60.13
N LEU A 33 22.40 4.65 59.32
CA LEU A 33 21.31 5.55 59.73
C LEU A 33 20.48 4.95 60.87
N ALA A 34 20.16 3.66 60.80
CA ALA A 34 19.42 2.96 61.84
C ALA A 34 20.20 2.90 63.16
N MET A 35 21.51 2.61 63.12
CA MET A 35 22.35 2.63 64.33
C MET A 35 22.51 4.03 64.91
N VAL A 36 22.61 5.06 64.08
CA VAL A 36 22.62 6.46 64.53
C VAL A 36 21.28 6.83 65.18
N LEU A 37 20.14 6.41 64.62
CA LEU A 37 18.82 6.66 65.19
C LEU A 37 18.59 5.92 66.51
N VAL A 38 19.08 4.67 66.65
CA VAL A 38 19.05 3.93 67.91
C VAL A 38 19.96 4.59 68.96
N GLY A 39 21.15 5.04 68.57
CA GLY A 39 22.07 5.76 69.45
C GLY A 39 21.51 7.10 69.93
N ILE A 40 20.86 7.86 69.04
CA ILE A 40 20.15 9.11 69.39
C ILE A 40 18.99 8.82 70.35
N SER A 41 18.22 7.76 70.10
CA SER A 41 17.07 7.38 70.94
C SER A 41 17.50 6.96 72.35
N ALA A 42 18.59 6.20 72.46
CA ALA A 42 19.18 5.81 73.74
C ALA A 42 19.78 7.01 74.49
N TYR A 43 20.40 7.96 73.79
CA TYR A 43 21.04 9.13 74.39
C TYR A 43 20.03 10.20 74.86
N VAL A 44 18.93 10.39 74.12
CA VAL A 44 17.79 11.27 74.52
C VAL A 44 17.16 10.80 75.83
N TRP A 45 17.14 9.48 76.07
CA TRP A 45 16.57 8.90 77.28
C TRP A 45 17.43 9.12 78.53
N VAL A 46 18.70 9.53 78.38
CA VAL A 46 19.69 9.61 79.48
C VAL A 46 20.18 11.06 79.73
N SER A 47 19.79 12.05 78.92
CA SER A 47 20.27 13.44 79.01
C SER A 47 19.12 14.46 79.20
N PRO A 48 18.92 15.05 80.40
CA PRO A 48 17.74 15.88 80.69
C PRO A 48 17.72 17.28 80.05
N THR A 49 18.78 17.72 79.36
CA THR A 49 18.90 19.11 78.88
C THR A 49 19.12 19.27 77.37
N GLY A 50 19.23 18.19 76.59
CA GLY A 50 19.12 18.22 75.12
C GLY A 50 20.16 19.04 74.32
N ALA A 51 21.10 19.75 74.96
CA ALA A 51 22.06 20.62 74.29
C ALA A 51 23.09 19.90 73.38
N PRO A 52 23.67 18.74 73.77
CA PRO A 52 24.61 18.01 72.91
C PRO A 52 23.92 17.40 71.68
N LEU A 53 22.66 16.96 71.83
CA LEU A 53 21.84 16.47 70.73
C LEU A 53 21.52 17.59 69.73
N ARG A 54 21.21 18.80 70.21
CA ARG A 54 21.01 19.97 69.35
C ARG A 54 22.25 20.31 68.54
N ASN A 55 23.45 20.20 69.12
CA ASN A 55 24.71 20.42 68.39
C ASN A 55 25.03 19.31 67.38
N ALA A 56 24.74 18.04 67.72
CA ALA A 56 24.89 16.92 66.79
C ALA A 56 23.89 17.01 65.62
N VAL A 57 22.64 17.40 65.90
CA VAL A 57 21.62 17.66 64.89
C VAL A 57 21.98 18.89 64.05
N ALA A 58 22.54 19.94 64.64
CA ALA A 58 23.02 21.12 63.90
C ALA A 58 24.20 20.80 62.98
N GLY A 59 25.18 20.01 63.44
CA GLY A 59 26.30 19.54 62.60
C GLY A 59 25.86 18.55 61.50
N ALA A 60 24.88 17.69 61.78
CA ALA A 60 24.24 16.84 60.78
C ALA A 60 23.44 17.67 59.75
N ALA A 61 22.75 18.72 60.20
CA ALA A 61 22.05 19.64 59.31
C ALA A 61 23.03 20.42 58.41
N GLU A 62 24.16 20.89 58.94
CA GLU A 62 25.22 21.53 58.14
C GLU A 62 25.81 20.60 57.07
N THR A 63 25.94 19.31 57.36
CA THR A 63 26.46 18.32 56.39
C THR A 63 25.42 17.85 55.36
N ILE A 64 24.12 17.89 55.68
CA ILE A 64 23.02 17.53 54.75
C ILE A 64 22.63 18.71 53.84
N THR A 65 22.79 19.95 54.28
CA THR A 65 22.39 21.16 53.54
C THR A 65 23.01 21.25 52.13
N PRO A 66 24.30 20.93 51.90
CA PRO A 66 24.90 20.88 50.57
C PRO A 66 24.23 19.86 49.65
N PHE A 67 23.84 18.69 50.17
CA PHE A 67 23.16 17.65 49.39
C PHE A 67 21.72 18.01 49.05
N ALA A 68 21.00 18.72 49.93
CA ALA A 68 19.66 19.24 49.64
C ALA A 68 19.71 20.29 48.51
N ALA A 69 20.69 21.20 48.54
CA ALA A 69 20.92 22.18 47.48
C ALA A 69 21.34 21.51 46.15
N GLN A 70 22.24 20.52 46.19
CA GLN A 70 22.64 19.73 45.03
C GLN A 70 21.46 18.95 44.43
N ASN A 71 20.59 18.36 45.26
CA ASN A 71 19.40 17.66 44.79
C ASN A 71 18.37 18.61 44.14
N ALA A 72 18.21 19.82 44.68
CA ALA A 72 17.38 20.85 44.05
C ALA A 72 17.95 21.30 42.70
N GLU A 73 19.28 21.47 42.61
CA GLU A 73 20.00 21.78 41.38
C GLU A 73 19.86 20.66 40.33
N LEU A 74 20.04 19.40 40.73
CA LEU A 74 19.87 18.23 39.85
C LEU A 74 18.44 18.13 39.31
N LYS A 75 17.42 18.40 40.14
CA LYS A 75 16.02 18.46 39.69
C LYS A 75 15.79 19.58 38.68
N ARG A 76 16.35 20.77 38.92
CA ARG A 76 16.31 21.88 37.94
C ARG A 76 17.00 21.51 36.64
N ASN A 77 18.16 20.86 36.70
CA ASN A 77 18.91 20.39 35.53
C ASN A 77 18.14 19.34 34.74
N LEU A 78 17.54 18.36 35.42
CA LEU A 78 16.69 17.36 34.80
C LEU A 78 15.50 18.02 34.09
N ASN A 79 14.80 18.93 34.75
CA ASN A 79 13.66 19.65 34.16
C ASN A 79 14.09 20.47 32.92
N ARG A 80 15.23 21.17 32.98
CA ARG A 80 15.78 21.90 31.82
C ARG A 80 16.16 20.96 30.69
N ALA A 81 16.78 19.83 30.98
CA ALA A 81 17.14 18.82 29.99
C ALA A 81 15.89 18.22 29.32
N THR A 82 14.88 17.86 30.10
CA THR A 82 13.59 17.36 29.59
C THR A 82 12.91 18.39 28.68
N GLN A 83 12.86 19.66 29.08
CA GLN A 83 12.30 20.74 28.26
C GLN A 83 13.10 20.94 26.97
N THR A 84 14.44 20.88 27.04
CA THR A 84 15.32 20.99 25.87
C THR A 84 15.09 19.84 24.90
N ILE A 85 15.02 18.60 25.39
CA ILE A 85 14.74 17.41 24.58
C ILE A 85 13.36 17.53 23.91
N ALA A 86 12.33 17.98 24.64
CA ALA A 86 11.00 18.19 24.09
C ALA A 86 11.01 19.28 22.98
N SER A 87 11.72 20.39 23.21
CA SER A 87 11.88 21.46 22.22
C SER A 87 12.63 21.00 20.98
N GLN A 88 13.76 20.30 21.16
CA GLN A 88 14.55 19.75 20.05
C GLN A 88 13.76 18.71 19.25
N LYS A 89 13.00 17.84 19.93
CA LYS A 89 12.09 16.89 19.29
C LYS A 89 11.05 17.63 18.45
N GLY A 90 10.43 18.69 19.00
CA GLY A 90 9.48 19.53 18.26
C GLY A 90 10.09 20.19 17.02
N LYS A 91 11.31 20.74 17.14
CA LYS A 91 12.05 21.31 16.00
C LYS A 91 12.36 20.26 14.93
N MET A 92 12.80 19.07 15.34
CA MET A 92 13.09 17.96 14.43
C MET A 92 11.84 17.51 13.68
N THR A 93 10.70 17.36 14.37
CA THR A 93 9.42 17.03 13.74
C THR A 93 8.99 18.11 12.74
N ALA A 94 9.13 19.39 13.07
CA ALA A 94 8.83 20.50 12.16
C ALA A 94 9.74 20.49 10.92
N MET A 95 11.05 20.30 11.11
CA MET A 95 12.00 20.19 10.00
C MET A 95 11.69 18.98 9.10
N GLN A 96 11.31 17.84 9.68
CA GLN A 96 10.93 16.65 8.92
C GLN A 96 9.65 16.89 8.11
N ALA A 97 8.64 17.54 8.69
CA ALA A 97 7.43 17.91 7.96
C ALA A 97 7.73 18.89 6.81
N GLN A 98 8.62 19.86 7.02
CA GLN A 98 9.06 20.78 5.97
C GLN A 98 9.82 20.06 4.84
N ALA A 99 10.69 19.10 5.18
CA ALA A 99 11.41 18.30 4.21
C ALA A 99 10.47 17.44 3.36
N LEU A 100 9.48 16.80 3.99
CA LEU A 100 8.44 16.02 3.28
C LEU A 100 7.58 16.91 2.37
N ALA A 101 7.18 18.08 2.84
CA ALA A 101 6.44 19.04 2.01
C ALA A 101 7.27 19.50 0.79
N ALA A 102 8.58 19.69 0.98
CA ALA A 102 9.48 20.02 -0.13
C ALA A 102 9.63 18.85 -1.12
N GLN A 103 9.77 17.61 -0.63
CA GLN A 103 9.81 16.41 -1.48
C GLN A 103 8.51 16.25 -2.29
N ALA A 104 7.35 16.38 -1.65
CA ALA A 104 6.05 16.34 -2.32
C ALA A 104 5.89 17.47 -3.35
N GLY A 105 6.38 18.68 -3.02
CA GLY A 105 6.42 19.80 -3.96
C GLY A 105 7.26 19.50 -5.21
N SER A 106 8.44 18.92 -5.04
CA SER A 106 9.30 18.48 -6.14
C SER A 106 8.64 17.37 -6.97
N ALA A 107 8.00 16.40 -6.33
CA ALA A 107 7.26 15.33 -7.01
C ALA A 107 6.11 15.89 -7.85
N LYS A 108 5.33 16.86 -7.31
CA LYS A 108 4.27 17.57 -8.05
C LYS A 108 4.81 18.32 -9.26
N GLN A 109 5.97 18.98 -9.12
CA GLN A 109 6.62 19.69 -10.22
C GLN A 109 7.13 18.73 -11.30
N LEU A 110 7.73 17.61 -10.92
CA LEU A 110 8.18 16.56 -11.84
C LEU A 110 7.00 16.00 -12.63
N ALA A 111 5.91 15.65 -11.96
CA ALA A 111 4.69 15.17 -12.60
C ALA A 111 4.12 16.20 -13.59
N ALA A 112 4.11 17.49 -13.22
CA ALA A 112 3.63 18.54 -14.11
C ALA A 112 4.52 18.72 -15.35
N ALA A 113 5.84 18.54 -15.19
CA ALA A 113 6.79 18.57 -16.30
C ALA A 113 6.61 17.37 -17.23
N GLN A 114 6.41 16.16 -16.68
CA GLN A 114 6.13 14.94 -17.46
C GLN A 114 4.86 15.09 -18.29
N GLN A 115 3.75 15.57 -17.69
CA GLN A 115 2.48 15.77 -18.42
C GLN A 115 2.63 16.78 -19.57
N LYS A 116 3.36 17.88 -19.35
CA LYS A 116 3.66 18.85 -20.42
C LYS A 116 4.50 18.25 -21.53
N ALA A 117 5.49 17.43 -21.20
CA ALA A 117 6.32 16.75 -22.18
C ALA A 117 5.49 15.75 -23.02
N LEU A 118 4.60 14.99 -22.38
CA LEU A 118 3.69 14.06 -23.08
C LEU A 118 2.73 14.81 -24.02
N ALA A 119 2.13 15.92 -23.57
CA ALA A 119 1.28 16.75 -24.40
C ALA A 119 2.03 17.30 -25.63
N ALA A 120 3.25 17.81 -25.45
CA ALA A 120 4.09 18.30 -26.54
C ALA A 120 4.49 17.19 -27.53
N GLN A 121 4.75 15.98 -27.04
CA GLN A 121 5.02 14.82 -27.91
C GLN A 121 3.80 14.45 -28.76
N ASN A 122 2.60 14.48 -28.18
CA ASN A 122 1.35 14.21 -28.90
C ASN A 122 1.06 15.28 -29.95
N GLU A 123 1.27 16.56 -29.63
CA GLU A 123 1.19 17.65 -30.59
C GLU A 123 2.18 17.46 -31.75
N LEU A 124 3.45 17.14 -31.44
CA LEU A 124 4.47 16.88 -32.46
C LEU A 124 4.08 15.70 -33.37
N ALA A 125 3.54 14.63 -32.81
CA ALA A 125 3.04 13.49 -33.58
C ALA A 125 1.91 13.90 -34.52
N SER A 126 0.97 14.72 -34.04
CA SER A 126 -0.15 15.23 -34.86
C SER A 126 0.35 16.11 -36.02
N VAL A 127 1.32 17.00 -35.75
CA VAL A 127 1.92 17.88 -36.76
C VAL A 127 2.69 17.07 -37.79
N LYS A 128 3.44 16.03 -37.38
CA LYS A 128 4.12 15.12 -38.31
C LYS A 128 3.14 14.39 -39.22
N THR A 129 2.02 13.91 -38.69
CA THR A 129 0.97 13.27 -39.50
C THR A 129 0.34 14.25 -40.49
N GLN A 130 0.06 15.49 -40.06
CA GLN A 130 -0.47 16.53 -40.95
C GLN A 130 0.54 16.89 -42.05
N LEU A 131 1.83 17.00 -41.72
CA LEU A 131 2.89 17.26 -42.69
C LEU A 131 3.02 16.14 -43.72
N ALA A 132 3.01 14.88 -43.28
CA ALA A 132 3.04 13.72 -44.18
C ALA A 132 1.82 13.71 -45.13
N ALA A 133 0.63 14.02 -44.61
CA ALA A 133 -0.58 14.13 -45.43
C ALA A 133 -0.51 15.29 -46.44
N ALA A 134 0.09 16.42 -46.06
CA ALA A 134 0.31 17.55 -46.95
C ALA A 134 1.34 17.24 -48.06
N GLN A 135 2.43 16.54 -47.72
CA GLN A 135 3.45 16.09 -48.68
C GLN A 135 2.89 15.07 -49.67
N ALA A 136 2.03 14.15 -49.22
CA ALA A 136 1.33 13.20 -50.10
C ALA A 136 0.40 13.90 -51.10
N LYS A 137 -0.23 15.01 -50.72
CA LYS A 137 -1.06 15.85 -51.61
C LYS A 137 -0.23 16.73 -52.55
N GLY A 138 1.01 17.07 -52.19
CA GLY A 138 1.93 17.86 -53.03
C GLY A 138 2.52 17.11 -54.23
N GLY A 139 2.33 15.79 -54.33
CA GLY A 139 2.86 14.94 -55.41
C GLY A 139 1.90 14.68 -56.58
N HIS A 140 0.66 15.18 -56.54
CA HIS A 140 -0.29 15.06 -57.66
C HIS A 140 -0.59 16.44 -58.25
N SER A 141 0.27 16.90 -59.16
CA SER A 141 -0.14 17.90 -60.15
C SER A 141 -0.95 17.18 -61.23
N SER A 142 -2.26 17.05 -61.02
CA SER A 142 -3.20 16.85 -62.13
C SER A 142 -4.37 17.82 -62.02
N SER A 143 -4.48 18.60 -63.10
CA SER A 143 -5.58 19.42 -63.54
C SER A 143 -6.97 18.83 -63.27
N GLY A 144 -7.91 19.64 -62.79
CA GLY A 144 -9.33 19.29 -62.80
C GLY A 144 -10.20 20.30 -62.07
N ALA A 145 -10.82 21.20 -62.84
CA ALA A 145 -11.75 22.21 -62.37
C ALA A 145 -13.09 21.63 -61.88
N GLY A 146 -13.76 22.40 -61.00
CA GLY A 146 -15.22 22.46 -60.92
C GLY A 146 -15.87 21.78 -59.72
N ALA A 147 -16.37 22.58 -58.77
CA ALA A 147 -17.81 22.76 -58.51
C ALA A 147 -18.06 23.31 -57.10
N SER A 148 -18.85 24.38 -57.09
CA SER A 148 -19.43 25.09 -55.96
C SER A 148 -20.31 24.20 -55.07
N GLY A 149 -20.01 24.16 -53.77
CA GLY A 149 -20.90 23.66 -52.72
C GLY A 149 -21.09 24.72 -51.64
N LYS A 150 -22.32 25.21 -51.47
CA LYS A 150 -22.75 26.17 -50.43
C LYS A 150 -22.40 25.69 -49.02
N PRO A 151 -22.00 26.58 -48.08
CA PRO A 151 -21.94 26.23 -46.68
C PRO A 151 -23.35 26.27 -46.07
N ALA A 152 -23.83 25.12 -45.60
CA ALA A 152 -25.00 25.05 -44.74
C ALA A 152 -24.59 25.53 -43.34
N SER A 153 -25.21 26.63 -42.89
CA SER A 153 -25.09 27.15 -41.53
C SER A 153 -25.72 26.17 -40.55
N ASN A 154 -24.90 25.43 -39.81
CA ASN A 154 -25.38 24.67 -38.65
C ASN A 154 -25.59 25.64 -37.49
N SER A 155 -26.86 25.91 -37.18
CA SER A 155 -27.30 26.63 -36.00
C SER A 155 -26.88 25.86 -34.76
N GLY A 156 -25.95 26.42 -33.99
CA GLY A 156 -25.53 25.90 -32.69
C GLY A 156 -26.67 25.94 -31.70
N SER A 157 -27.15 24.76 -31.29
CA SER A 157 -27.81 24.60 -30.00
C SER A 157 -26.71 24.54 -28.95
N SER A 158 -26.50 25.64 -28.24
CA SER A 158 -25.69 25.71 -27.03
C SER A 158 -26.44 25.01 -25.89
N GLY A 159 -26.54 23.68 -25.98
CA GLY A 159 -26.87 22.83 -24.84
C GLY A 159 -25.67 22.80 -23.91
N ASN A 160 -25.87 23.22 -22.67
CA ASN A 160 -24.90 23.19 -21.58
C ASN A 160 -24.63 21.74 -21.13
N GLY A 161 -24.29 20.86 -22.08
CA GLY A 161 -23.97 19.46 -21.83
C GLY A 161 -22.53 19.35 -21.35
N ALA A 162 -22.34 18.89 -20.11
CA ALA A 162 -21.01 18.53 -19.62
C ALA A 162 -20.34 17.57 -20.63
N THR A 163 -19.08 17.82 -20.96
CA THR A 163 -18.30 16.96 -21.86
C THR A 163 -18.41 15.51 -21.38
N PRO A 164 -18.79 14.55 -22.26
CA PRO A 164 -18.87 13.15 -21.89
C PRO A 164 -17.55 12.67 -21.27
N VAL A 165 -17.63 11.88 -20.20
CA VAL A 165 -16.46 11.25 -19.59
C VAL A 165 -15.90 10.23 -20.58
N THR A 166 -14.60 10.27 -20.82
CA THR A 166 -13.92 9.36 -21.74
C THR A 166 -12.83 8.57 -21.02
N ALA A 167 -12.47 7.42 -21.56
CA ALA A 167 -11.33 6.62 -21.13
C ALA A 167 -10.38 6.37 -22.31
N PRO A 168 -9.10 6.06 -22.05
CA PRO A 168 -8.19 5.55 -23.08
C PRO A 168 -8.73 4.29 -23.76
N ALA A 169 -8.24 3.98 -24.95
CA ALA A 169 -8.63 2.76 -25.65
C ALA A 169 -8.18 1.52 -24.85
N ARG A 170 -8.97 0.44 -24.89
CA ARG A 170 -8.66 -0.80 -24.17
C ARG A 170 -7.27 -1.34 -24.48
N ALA A 171 -6.79 -1.23 -25.72
CA ALA A 171 -5.45 -1.68 -26.11
C ALA A 171 -4.33 -0.93 -25.36
N ASP A 172 -4.49 0.39 -25.17
CA ASP A 172 -3.54 1.23 -24.42
C ASP A 172 -3.60 0.92 -22.92
N LEU A 173 -4.78 0.59 -22.40
CA LEU A 173 -4.93 0.17 -21.02
C LEU A 173 -4.21 -1.16 -20.78
N LEU A 174 -4.42 -2.14 -21.65
CA LEU A 174 -3.84 -3.48 -21.52
C LEU A 174 -2.31 -3.51 -21.54
N ASN A 175 -1.70 -2.66 -22.38
CA ASN A 175 -0.26 -2.58 -22.57
C ASN A 175 0.19 -1.13 -22.33
N PRO A 176 0.16 -0.67 -21.07
CA PRO A 176 0.43 0.73 -20.80
C PRO A 176 1.91 1.04 -21.07
N SER A 177 2.18 2.21 -21.66
CA SER A 177 3.55 2.69 -21.88
C SER A 177 4.27 3.09 -20.59
N SER A 178 3.55 3.10 -19.47
CA SER A 178 4.02 3.50 -18.15
C SER A 178 3.33 2.67 -17.09
N ARG A 179 4.00 2.43 -15.96
CA ARG A 179 3.45 1.62 -14.89
C ARG A 179 2.24 2.31 -14.25
N TYR A 180 1.22 1.51 -13.91
CA TYR A 180 0.12 1.93 -13.05
C TYR A 180 0.62 2.15 -11.62
N PHE A 181 0.21 3.28 -11.04
CA PHE A 181 0.26 3.52 -9.61
C PHE A 181 -1.18 3.58 -9.11
N GLY A 182 -1.57 2.57 -8.33
CA GLY A 182 -2.90 2.40 -7.80
C GLY A 182 -2.98 2.54 -6.28
N MET A 183 -4.18 2.82 -5.78
CA MET A 183 -4.45 2.85 -4.36
C MET A 183 -5.87 2.41 -4.03
N TYR A 184 -6.02 1.61 -2.96
CA TYR A 184 -7.28 1.37 -2.26
C TYR A 184 -7.34 2.29 -1.03
N THR A 185 -8.51 2.87 -0.77
CA THR A 185 -8.83 3.55 0.49
C THR A 185 -10.23 3.14 0.94
N ASP A 186 -10.62 3.46 2.18
CA ASP A 186 -11.86 2.97 2.78
C ASP A 186 -13.11 3.26 1.94
N GLN A 187 -13.11 4.37 1.22
CA GLN A 187 -14.32 4.89 0.58
C GLN A 187 -14.13 5.27 -0.88
N ALA A 188 -12.91 5.24 -1.44
CA ALA A 188 -12.75 5.47 -2.87
C ALA A 188 -13.36 4.32 -3.68
N PRO A 189 -13.96 4.57 -4.85
CA PRO A 189 -14.18 5.87 -5.51
C PRO A 189 -15.45 6.63 -5.05
N PHE A 190 -16.17 6.14 -4.04
CA PHE A 190 -17.40 6.75 -3.52
C PHE A 190 -17.16 8.02 -2.70
N ASN A 191 -15.97 8.18 -2.13
CA ASN A 191 -15.46 9.39 -1.50
C ASN A 191 -13.95 9.48 -1.73
N TRP A 192 -13.49 10.65 -2.19
CA TRP A 192 -12.10 10.89 -2.55
C TRP A 192 -11.24 11.50 -1.43
N ALA A 193 -11.82 11.87 -0.28
CA ALA A 193 -11.14 12.66 0.74
C ALA A 193 -9.80 12.04 1.22
N THR A 194 -9.81 10.76 1.61
CA THR A 194 -8.57 10.06 2.03
C THR A 194 -7.62 9.90 0.86
N PHE A 195 -8.14 9.56 -0.32
CA PHE A 195 -7.35 9.35 -1.52
C PHE A 195 -6.58 10.61 -1.93
N ASP A 196 -7.27 11.75 -2.01
CA ASP A 196 -6.70 13.03 -2.40
C ASP A 196 -5.80 13.62 -1.30
N ALA A 197 -6.13 13.40 -0.02
CA ALA A 197 -5.27 13.80 1.09
C ALA A 197 -3.93 13.04 1.09
N THR A 198 -3.95 11.73 0.85
CA THR A 198 -2.72 10.93 0.70
C THR A 198 -1.96 11.35 -0.55
N SER A 199 -2.65 11.52 -1.69
CA SER A 199 -2.02 12.01 -2.94
C SER A 199 -1.32 13.36 -2.75
N SER A 200 -1.94 14.29 -2.01
CA SER A 200 -1.37 15.60 -1.69
C SER A 200 -0.08 15.49 -0.87
N LYS A 201 0.01 14.53 0.06
CA LYS A 201 1.21 14.27 0.86
C LYS A 201 2.34 13.63 0.05
N ILE A 202 2.00 12.84 -0.97
CA ILE A 202 2.99 12.24 -1.88
C ILE A 202 3.45 13.26 -2.94
N GLY A 203 2.55 14.16 -3.35
CA GLY A 203 2.76 15.15 -4.43
C GLY A 203 2.25 14.69 -5.80
N VAL A 204 1.89 13.41 -5.93
CA VAL A 204 1.36 12.81 -7.16
C VAL A 204 0.07 12.05 -6.88
N SER A 205 -0.84 12.02 -7.85
CA SER A 205 -2.08 11.25 -7.80
C SER A 205 -1.88 9.88 -8.46
N PRO A 206 -2.28 8.79 -7.79
CA PRO A 206 -2.43 7.49 -8.44
C PRO A 206 -3.40 7.57 -9.62
N ASN A 207 -3.13 6.77 -10.66
CA ASN A 207 -3.89 6.66 -11.91
C ASN A 207 -4.74 5.37 -11.98
N LEU A 208 -4.72 4.57 -10.92
CA LEU A 208 -5.61 3.42 -10.71
C LEU A 208 -6.28 3.54 -9.33
N VAL A 209 -7.54 3.14 -9.24
CA VAL A 209 -8.30 3.13 -7.98
C VAL A 209 -8.92 1.78 -7.75
N GLY A 210 -8.60 1.18 -6.61
CA GLY A 210 -9.15 -0.10 -6.20
C GLY A 210 -10.41 0.05 -5.35
N TYR A 211 -11.40 -0.81 -5.56
CA TYR A 211 -12.55 -0.98 -4.66
C TYR A 211 -13.08 -2.41 -4.71
N PHE A 212 -13.97 -2.75 -3.76
CA PHE A 212 -14.57 -4.08 -3.64
C PHE A 212 -16.08 -4.02 -3.86
N GLN A 213 -16.64 -5.09 -4.43
CA GLN A 213 -18.07 -5.30 -4.56
C GLN A 213 -18.41 -6.80 -4.42
N GLY A 214 -19.49 -7.10 -3.72
CA GLY A 214 -20.04 -8.45 -3.58
C GLY A 214 -21.16 -8.71 -4.58
N TRP A 215 -21.53 -9.98 -4.75
CA TRP A 215 -22.64 -10.41 -5.63
C TRP A 215 -24.03 -10.15 -5.04
N ASP A 216 -24.10 -9.60 -3.83
CA ASP A 216 -25.33 -9.07 -3.22
C ASP A 216 -25.72 -7.67 -3.74
N GLN A 217 -24.93 -7.11 -4.67
CA GLN A 217 -25.10 -5.74 -5.17
C GLN A 217 -25.18 -5.70 -6.70
N THR A 218 -25.95 -4.74 -7.23
CA THR A 218 -25.94 -4.43 -8.66
C THR A 218 -24.67 -3.68 -9.08
N PHE A 219 -24.37 -3.66 -10.37
CA PHE A 219 -23.22 -2.94 -10.91
C PHE A 219 -23.25 -1.45 -10.53
N ARG A 220 -22.10 -0.92 -10.10
CA ARG A 220 -21.92 0.48 -9.68
C ARG A 220 -21.33 1.32 -10.79
N ALA A 221 -22.15 1.70 -11.77
CA ALA A 221 -21.77 2.58 -12.87
C ALA A 221 -21.19 3.93 -12.39
N ASP A 222 -21.64 4.42 -11.23
CA ASP A 222 -21.11 5.64 -10.61
C ASP A 222 -19.66 5.48 -10.14
N ALA A 223 -19.27 4.30 -9.64
CA ALA A 223 -17.88 4.02 -9.27
C ALA A 223 -16.94 4.15 -10.46
N VAL A 224 -17.31 3.54 -11.59
CA VAL A 224 -16.55 3.57 -12.84
C VAL A 224 -16.51 4.98 -13.43
N THR A 225 -17.68 5.63 -13.54
CA THR A 225 -17.79 6.98 -14.11
C THR A 225 -16.98 8.00 -13.29
N ARG A 226 -17.08 7.96 -11.96
CA ARG A 226 -16.34 8.88 -11.07
C ARG A 226 -14.84 8.63 -11.11
N SER A 227 -14.41 7.39 -11.32
CA SER A 227 -12.98 7.07 -11.46
C SER A 227 -12.43 7.70 -12.74
N TRP A 228 -13.10 7.53 -13.87
CA TRP A 228 -12.69 8.14 -15.14
C TRP A 228 -12.82 9.67 -15.17
N GLN A 229 -13.77 10.26 -14.43
CA GLN A 229 -13.82 11.71 -14.22
C GLN A 229 -12.54 12.26 -13.60
N GLN A 230 -11.83 11.43 -12.82
CA GLN A 230 -10.54 11.77 -12.22
C GLN A 230 -9.35 11.24 -13.03
N GLY A 231 -9.59 10.68 -14.23
CA GLY A 231 -8.57 10.07 -15.08
C GLY A 231 -7.94 8.80 -14.49
N ARG A 232 -8.70 8.06 -13.67
CA ARG A 232 -8.21 6.87 -12.95
C ARG A 232 -8.90 5.61 -13.48
N MET A 233 -8.10 4.59 -13.78
CA MET A 233 -8.60 3.26 -14.13
C MET A 233 -9.23 2.60 -12.89
N PRO A 234 -10.53 2.26 -12.90
CA PRO A 234 -11.13 1.51 -11.80
C PRO A 234 -10.71 0.03 -11.86
N MET A 235 -10.24 -0.50 -10.74
CA MET A 235 -10.04 -1.93 -10.52
C MET A 235 -10.99 -2.43 -9.45
N MET A 236 -12.03 -3.13 -9.88
CA MET A 236 -13.03 -3.71 -9.01
C MET A 236 -12.61 -5.13 -8.63
N THR A 237 -12.45 -5.37 -7.33
CA THR A 237 -12.41 -6.73 -6.79
C THR A 237 -13.83 -7.21 -6.59
N TRP A 238 -14.21 -8.25 -7.32
CA TRP A 238 -15.60 -8.72 -7.38
C TRP A 238 -15.69 -10.09 -6.74
N GLU A 239 -16.38 -10.15 -5.61
CA GLU A 239 -16.40 -11.32 -4.75
C GLU A 239 -17.75 -12.05 -4.86
N SER A 240 -17.73 -13.34 -5.18
CA SER A 240 -18.92 -14.21 -5.21
C SER A 240 -19.44 -14.53 -3.79
N ARG A 241 -19.82 -13.49 -3.06
CA ARG A 241 -20.45 -13.52 -1.73
C ARG A 241 -21.03 -12.14 -1.39
N PRO A 242 -21.78 -11.99 -0.28
CA PRO A 242 -22.18 -10.67 0.19
C PRO A 242 -20.97 -9.85 0.65
N ILE A 243 -20.88 -8.57 0.25
CA ILE A 243 -19.69 -7.75 0.51
C ILE A 243 -19.40 -7.52 2.00
N ASN A 244 -20.43 -7.57 2.85
CA ASN A 244 -20.29 -7.38 4.29
C ASN A 244 -19.95 -8.68 5.04
N ALA A 245 -19.71 -9.79 4.32
CA ALA A 245 -19.25 -11.03 4.92
C ALA A 245 -17.85 -10.85 5.55
N ASP A 246 -17.61 -11.52 6.68
CA ASP A 246 -16.30 -11.47 7.34
C ASP A 246 -15.20 -11.98 6.39
N ASN A 247 -14.11 -11.23 6.25
CA ASN A 247 -12.96 -11.61 5.43
C ASN A 247 -12.21 -12.85 5.94
N SER A 248 -12.51 -13.30 7.16
CA SER A 248 -12.02 -14.57 7.73
C SER A 248 -13.01 -15.74 7.57
N SER A 249 -14.18 -15.50 6.97
CA SER A 249 -15.17 -16.55 6.70
C SER A 249 -15.03 -17.08 5.27
N ASN A 250 -14.67 -18.36 5.18
CA ASN A 250 -14.73 -19.13 3.94
C ASN A 250 -16.08 -19.86 3.74
N SER A 251 -17.10 -19.57 4.56
CA SER A 251 -18.42 -20.19 4.44
C SER A 251 -19.39 -19.28 3.69
N ALA A 252 -19.80 -19.70 2.49
CA ALA A 252 -20.87 -19.08 1.70
C ALA A 252 -21.48 -20.11 0.72
N PRO A 253 -22.15 -21.17 1.22
CA PRO A 253 -22.64 -22.28 0.40
C PRO A 253 -23.71 -21.87 -0.65
N ASP A 254 -24.33 -20.71 -0.50
CA ASP A 254 -25.26 -20.16 -1.49
C ASP A 254 -24.55 -19.59 -2.72
N TYR A 255 -23.26 -19.31 -2.60
CA TYR A 255 -22.40 -18.81 -3.67
C TYR A 255 -21.30 -19.81 -4.03
N SER A 256 -21.53 -21.11 -3.79
CA SER A 256 -20.54 -22.13 -4.11
C SER A 256 -20.28 -22.20 -5.62
N LEU A 257 -19.06 -22.59 -6.00
CA LEU A 257 -18.67 -22.67 -7.40
C LEU A 257 -19.60 -23.60 -8.22
N PRO A 258 -20.05 -24.77 -7.72
CA PRO A 258 -21.01 -25.60 -8.44
C PRO A 258 -22.35 -24.92 -8.73
N LYS A 259 -22.87 -24.06 -7.83
CA LYS A 259 -24.11 -23.31 -8.07
C LYS A 259 -23.92 -22.25 -9.14
N ILE A 260 -22.78 -21.55 -9.12
CA ILE A 260 -22.43 -20.55 -10.13
C ILE A 260 -22.28 -21.23 -11.51
N ILE A 261 -21.52 -22.31 -11.59
CA ILE A 261 -21.36 -23.11 -12.83
C ILE A 261 -22.70 -23.70 -13.29
N GLY A 262 -23.58 -24.05 -12.35
CA GLY A 262 -24.92 -24.58 -12.63
C GLY A 262 -25.91 -23.56 -13.18
N GLY A 263 -25.56 -22.27 -13.17
CA GLY A 263 -26.35 -21.20 -13.76
C GLY A 263 -27.26 -20.45 -12.78
N ASP A 264 -27.18 -20.72 -11.48
CA ASP A 264 -28.04 -20.09 -10.46
C ASP A 264 -27.90 -18.55 -10.43
N PHE A 265 -26.76 -18.04 -10.92
CA PHE A 265 -26.44 -16.61 -10.96
C PHE A 265 -26.46 -16.00 -12.36
N ASP A 266 -26.80 -16.76 -13.40
CA ASP A 266 -26.65 -16.30 -14.80
C ASP A 266 -27.50 -15.06 -15.09
N ALA A 267 -28.72 -15.01 -14.59
CA ALA A 267 -29.60 -13.85 -14.75
C ALA A 267 -28.96 -12.56 -14.17
N TYR A 268 -28.32 -12.68 -13.01
CA TYR A 268 -27.57 -11.60 -12.38
C TYR A 268 -26.35 -11.22 -13.23
N LEU A 269 -25.57 -12.20 -13.68
CA LEU A 269 -24.36 -11.97 -14.49
C LEU A 269 -24.67 -11.32 -15.85
N HIS A 270 -25.72 -11.75 -16.54
CA HIS A 270 -26.19 -11.14 -17.78
C HIS A 270 -26.61 -9.68 -17.55
N GLN A 271 -27.36 -9.39 -16.49
CA GLN A 271 -27.75 -8.01 -16.18
C GLN A 271 -26.52 -7.15 -15.85
N TYR A 272 -25.60 -7.68 -15.06
CA TYR A 272 -24.37 -7.00 -14.67
C TYR A 272 -23.50 -6.66 -15.89
N ALA A 273 -23.34 -7.59 -16.83
CA ALA A 273 -22.62 -7.36 -18.09
C ALA A 273 -23.30 -6.31 -18.97
N LYS A 274 -24.64 -6.32 -19.07
CA LYS A 274 -25.41 -5.29 -19.78
C LYS A 274 -25.21 -3.90 -19.18
N ASP A 275 -25.16 -3.79 -17.85
CA ASP A 275 -24.95 -2.52 -17.17
C ASP A 275 -23.54 -1.96 -17.40
N ILE A 276 -22.52 -2.82 -17.53
CA ILE A 276 -21.17 -2.43 -17.95
C ILE A 276 -21.20 -1.87 -19.38
N VAL A 277 -21.85 -2.56 -20.31
CA VAL A 277 -21.99 -2.11 -21.70
C VAL A 277 -22.72 -0.78 -21.79
N ALA A 278 -23.81 -0.61 -21.02
CA ALA A 278 -24.57 0.63 -20.95
C ALA A 278 -23.75 1.80 -20.38
N THR A 279 -22.81 1.52 -19.46
CA THR A 279 -21.90 2.52 -18.91
C THR A 279 -20.85 2.97 -19.93
N GLY A 280 -20.43 2.07 -20.83
CA GLY A 280 -19.56 2.41 -21.97
C GLY A 280 -18.13 2.83 -21.58
N LEU A 281 -17.72 2.56 -20.33
CA LEU A 281 -16.40 2.89 -19.81
C LEU A 281 -15.70 1.62 -19.32
N PRO A 282 -14.39 1.46 -19.58
CA PRO A 282 -13.67 0.26 -19.21
C PRO A 282 -13.39 0.16 -17.71
N LEU A 283 -13.23 -1.07 -17.21
CA LEU A 283 -12.76 -1.36 -15.85
C LEU A 283 -11.90 -2.63 -15.81
N ALA A 284 -11.00 -2.70 -14.84
CA ALA A 284 -10.36 -3.95 -14.47
C ALA A 284 -11.24 -4.72 -13.49
N LEU A 285 -11.52 -5.99 -13.79
CA LEU A 285 -12.34 -6.88 -13.00
C LEU A 285 -11.46 -7.99 -12.42
N ARG A 286 -11.25 -7.93 -11.11
CA ARG A 286 -10.50 -8.92 -10.33
C ARG A 286 -11.49 -9.83 -9.62
N LEU A 287 -12.01 -10.80 -10.36
CA LEU A 287 -13.00 -11.78 -9.89
C LEU A 287 -12.33 -12.78 -8.93
N ASP A 288 -12.95 -13.03 -7.79
CA ASP A 288 -12.64 -14.13 -6.85
C ASP A 288 -11.14 -14.32 -6.62
N HIS A 289 -10.48 -13.24 -6.18
CA HIS A 289 -9.04 -13.15 -5.96
C HIS A 289 -8.54 -14.10 -4.88
N GLU A 290 -7.22 -14.33 -4.85
CA GLU A 290 -6.54 -15.15 -3.83
C GLU A 290 -7.10 -16.57 -3.71
N MET A 291 -7.63 -17.09 -4.81
CA MET A 291 -8.25 -18.41 -4.91
C MET A 291 -7.33 -19.58 -4.51
N ASN A 292 -6.01 -19.36 -4.51
CA ASN A 292 -5.01 -20.32 -4.04
C ASN A 292 -4.85 -20.34 -2.51
N GLY A 293 -5.54 -19.46 -1.77
CA GLY A 293 -5.66 -19.46 -0.32
C GLY A 293 -6.67 -20.47 0.22
N ILE A 294 -7.12 -20.25 1.46
CA ILE A 294 -8.14 -21.08 2.15
C ILE A 294 -9.21 -20.24 2.87
N TRP A 295 -9.08 -18.91 2.83
CA TRP A 295 -9.86 -17.98 3.64
C TRP A 295 -11.10 -17.45 2.93
N TYR A 296 -11.24 -17.69 1.63
CA TYR A 296 -12.39 -17.26 0.85
C TYR A 296 -13.28 -18.41 0.39
N PRO A 297 -14.59 -18.19 0.20
CA PRO A 297 -15.55 -19.23 -0.11
C PRO A 297 -15.43 -19.83 -1.52
N TRP A 298 -14.69 -19.18 -2.42
CA TRP A 298 -14.35 -19.65 -3.77
C TRP A 298 -13.01 -20.43 -3.81
N ALA A 299 -12.32 -20.60 -2.69
CA ALA A 299 -11.23 -21.58 -2.61
C ALA A 299 -11.81 -23.00 -2.75
N GLU A 300 -11.11 -23.89 -3.46
CA GLU A 300 -11.64 -25.23 -3.74
C GLU A 300 -11.58 -26.16 -2.52
N ASN A 301 -10.54 -26.04 -1.68
CA ASN A 301 -10.35 -26.88 -0.51
C ASN A 301 -9.59 -26.17 0.63
N ASP A 302 -9.64 -26.74 1.83
CA ASP A 302 -9.09 -26.19 3.07
C ASP A 302 -7.57 -26.43 3.28
N GLY A 303 -6.86 -26.94 2.27
CA GLY A 303 -5.47 -27.33 2.35
C GLY A 303 -5.23 -28.72 2.96
N SER A 304 -6.25 -29.32 3.58
CA SER A 304 -6.26 -30.72 4.03
C SER A 304 -7.04 -31.63 3.06
N GLY A 305 -7.49 -31.08 1.94
CA GLY A 305 -8.22 -31.79 0.89
C GLY A 305 -9.73 -31.87 1.13
N ASN A 306 -10.26 -31.25 2.19
CA ASN A 306 -11.70 -31.15 2.37
C ASN A 306 -12.25 -30.01 1.51
N SER A 307 -13.37 -30.26 0.85
CA SER A 307 -14.07 -29.27 0.06
C SER A 307 -14.53 -28.08 0.92
N ILE A 308 -14.31 -26.86 0.42
CA ILE A 308 -14.92 -25.64 0.95
C ILE A 308 -16.25 -25.42 0.21
N ASN A 309 -17.37 -25.26 0.92
CA ASN A 309 -18.71 -25.01 0.35
C ASN A 309 -19.23 -26.02 -0.69
N GLY A 310 -18.62 -27.21 -0.81
CA GLY A 310 -18.95 -28.18 -1.86
C GLY A 310 -18.20 -27.94 -3.18
N ASN A 311 -17.24 -27.02 -3.22
CA ASN A 311 -16.36 -26.78 -4.35
C ASN A 311 -15.47 -28.00 -4.63
N ASN A 312 -15.20 -28.30 -5.90
CA ASN A 312 -14.37 -29.41 -6.33
C ASN A 312 -13.10 -28.92 -7.04
N PRO A 313 -12.05 -29.76 -7.09
CA PRO A 313 -10.86 -29.46 -7.89
C PRO A 313 -11.21 -29.10 -9.35
N GLY A 314 -10.76 -27.94 -9.80
CA GLY A 314 -11.00 -27.40 -11.15
C GLY A 314 -12.32 -26.63 -11.32
N ASP A 315 -13.16 -26.54 -10.29
CA ASP A 315 -14.38 -25.73 -10.36
C ASP A 315 -14.05 -24.22 -10.44
N TYR A 316 -12.93 -23.77 -9.87
CA TYR A 316 -12.54 -22.36 -9.98
C TYR A 316 -12.36 -21.94 -11.45
N VAL A 317 -11.66 -22.76 -12.24
CA VAL A 317 -11.45 -22.51 -13.67
C VAL A 317 -12.76 -22.57 -14.45
N LYS A 318 -13.64 -23.53 -14.15
CA LYS A 318 -14.96 -23.62 -14.81
C LYS A 318 -15.82 -22.40 -14.51
N MET A 319 -15.87 -21.97 -13.25
CA MET A 319 -16.59 -20.78 -12.82
C MET A 319 -16.06 -19.53 -13.53
N TRP A 320 -14.74 -19.32 -13.52
CA TRP A 320 -14.13 -18.18 -14.21
C TRP A 320 -14.54 -18.10 -15.68
N ARG A 321 -14.41 -19.21 -16.40
CA ARG A 321 -14.74 -19.28 -17.83
C ARG A 321 -16.23 -19.04 -18.07
N HIS A 322 -17.09 -19.60 -17.23
CA HIS A 322 -18.54 -19.41 -17.30
C HIS A 322 -18.94 -17.93 -17.17
N VAL A 323 -18.42 -17.24 -16.15
CA VAL A 323 -18.68 -15.80 -15.95
C VAL A 323 -18.15 -14.97 -17.13
N HIS A 324 -16.92 -15.26 -17.58
CA HIS A 324 -16.32 -14.60 -18.73
C HIS A 324 -17.13 -14.79 -20.02
N ASP A 325 -17.64 -15.99 -20.28
CA ASP A 325 -18.41 -16.30 -21.48
C ASP A 325 -19.77 -15.61 -21.49
N ILE A 326 -20.43 -15.45 -20.32
CA ILE A 326 -21.63 -14.63 -20.19
C ILE A 326 -21.33 -13.16 -20.53
N PHE A 327 -20.22 -12.62 -20.01
CA PHE A 327 -19.79 -11.26 -20.33
C PHE A 327 -19.45 -11.09 -21.82
N GLN A 328 -18.86 -12.12 -22.44
CA GLN A 328 -18.60 -12.15 -23.88
C GLN A 328 -19.89 -12.11 -24.70
N GLN A 329 -20.91 -12.87 -24.30
CA GLN A 329 -22.21 -12.92 -24.98
C GLN A 329 -22.92 -11.56 -24.97
N GLU A 330 -22.79 -10.80 -23.88
CA GLU A 330 -23.36 -9.45 -23.77
C GLU A 330 -22.45 -8.36 -24.37
N GLY A 331 -21.24 -8.70 -24.81
CA GLY A 331 -20.28 -7.75 -25.40
C GLY A 331 -19.47 -6.94 -24.37
N ALA A 332 -19.60 -7.25 -23.07
CA ALA A 332 -18.92 -6.56 -21.99
C ALA A 332 -17.38 -6.74 -22.00
N ASN A 333 -16.86 -7.81 -22.61
CA ASN A 333 -15.42 -8.05 -22.72
C ASN A 333 -14.64 -6.98 -23.50
N ASN A 334 -15.33 -6.16 -24.30
CA ASN A 334 -14.72 -4.99 -24.94
C ASN A 334 -14.43 -3.84 -23.97
N LEU A 335 -14.98 -3.90 -22.76
CA LEU A 335 -14.82 -2.90 -21.69
C LEU A 335 -14.14 -3.49 -20.45
N VAL A 336 -14.21 -4.81 -20.26
CA VAL A 336 -13.59 -5.48 -19.12
C VAL A 336 -12.14 -5.87 -19.42
N ILE A 337 -11.27 -5.59 -18.46
CA ILE A 337 -9.92 -6.16 -18.35
C ILE A 337 -9.97 -7.24 -17.26
N TRP A 338 -9.81 -8.50 -17.64
CA TRP A 338 -9.89 -9.64 -16.73
C TRP A 338 -8.59 -9.85 -15.96
N VAL A 339 -8.64 -9.73 -14.64
CA VAL A 339 -7.46 -9.79 -13.74
C VAL A 339 -7.48 -11.05 -12.88
N TRP A 340 -6.76 -12.09 -13.30
CA TRP A 340 -6.62 -13.34 -12.52
C TRP A 340 -5.54 -13.16 -11.45
N ALA A 341 -5.94 -13.09 -10.18
CA ALA A 341 -5.06 -12.57 -9.11
C ALA A 341 -4.90 -13.53 -7.92
N PRO A 342 -3.93 -14.45 -7.92
CA PRO A 342 -3.59 -15.25 -6.75
C PRO A 342 -2.93 -14.45 -5.61
N ASN A 343 -2.86 -15.06 -4.42
CA ASN A 343 -2.03 -14.64 -3.30
C ASN A 343 -0.58 -15.12 -3.48
N ILE A 344 0.38 -14.43 -2.86
CA ILE A 344 1.76 -14.89 -2.75
C ILE A 344 1.87 -16.30 -2.13
N ILE A 345 2.84 -17.10 -2.58
CA ILE A 345 2.91 -18.53 -2.23
C ILE A 345 3.63 -18.81 -0.91
N ASN A 346 4.27 -17.82 -0.31
CA ASN A 346 5.15 -17.99 0.85
C ASN A 346 4.43 -18.48 2.12
N ASN A 347 3.15 -18.11 2.30
CA ASN A 347 2.36 -18.43 3.49
C ASN A 347 1.07 -19.20 3.19
N LEU A 348 1.13 -20.13 2.24
CA LEU A 348 0.03 -21.05 1.92
C LEU A 348 0.21 -22.42 2.59
N PRO A 349 -0.88 -23.21 2.76
CA PRO A 349 -0.79 -24.62 3.11
C PRO A 349 0.18 -25.39 2.20
N ALA A 350 0.82 -26.44 2.74
CA ALA A 350 1.84 -27.20 1.99
C ALA A 350 1.30 -27.78 0.68
N SER A 351 0.06 -28.29 0.69
CA SER A 351 -0.66 -28.79 -0.49
C SER A 351 -0.86 -27.72 -1.57
N HIS A 352 -1.12 -26.47 -1.18
CA HIS A 352 -1.35 -25.36 -2.10
C HIS A 352 -0.04 -24.78 -2.67
N LYS A 353 1.10 -25.16 -2.08
CA LYS A 353 2.44 -24.83 -2.61
C LYS A 353 2.99 -25.92 -3.53
N ALA A 354 2.30 -27.04 -3.68
CA ALA A 354 2.74 -28.14 -4.52
C ALA A 354 2.82 -27.72 -6.00
N ALA A 355 3.72 -28.36 -6.75
CA ALA A 355 3.81 -28.16 -8.19
C ALA A 355 2.47 -28.52 -8.86
N GLY A 356 2.03 -27.69 -9.81
CA GLY A 356 0.75 -27.87 -10.51
C GLY A 356 -0.46 -27.24 -9.79
N TYR A 357 -0.40 -26.93 -8.50
CA TYR A 357 -1.57 -26.41 -7.79
C TYR A 357 -2.04 -25.06 -8.34
N LEU A 358 -1.14 -24.08 -8.41
CA LEU A 358 -1.48 -22.76 -8.95
C LEU A 358 -1.77 -22.81 -10.46
N GLU A 359 -1.07 -23.65 -11.22
CA GLU A 359 -1.35 -23.91 -12.63
C GLU A 359 -2.80 -24.36 -12.86
N ASN A 360 -3.31 -25.26 -12.02
CA ASN A 360 -4.64 -25.83 -12.15
C ASN A 360 -5.77 -24.81 -11.88
N LEU A 361 -5.43 -23.65 -11.29
CA LEU A 361 -6.36 -22.54 -11.04
C LEU A 361 -6.32 -21.49 -12.17
N TYR A 362 -5.42 -21.63 -13.15
CA TYR A 362 -5.29 -20.69 -14.26
C TYR A 362 -6.30 -21.00 -15.39
N PRO A 363 -7.21 -20.07 -15.73
CA PRO A 363 -8.26 -20.34 -16.71
C PRO A 363 -7.77 -20.30 -18.17
N GLY A 364 -6.53 -19.87 -18.41
CA GLY A 364 -5.89 -19.82 -19.71
C GLY A 364 -5.87 -18.41 -20.33
N ASP A 365 -4.89 -18.17 -21.21
CA ASP A 365 -4.61 -16.83 -21.79
C ASP A 365 -5.78 -16.21 -22.57
N ALA A 366 -6.76 -17.00 -23.01
CA ALA A 366 -7.96 -16.51 -23.69
C ALA A 366 -8.98 -15.85 -22.75
N TYR A 367 -8.87 -16.10 -21.43
CA TYR A 367 -9.81 -15.64 -20.40
C TYR A 367 -9.17 -14.64 -19.43
N VAL A 368 -7.91 -14.26 -19.67
CA VAL A 368 -7.11 -13.40 -18.79
C VAL A 368 -6.43 -12.33 -19.62
N ASP A 369 -6.59 -11.09 -19.18
CA ASP A 369 -5.90 -9.94 -19.74
C ASP A 369 -4.65 -9.61 -18.91
N TRP A 370 -4.79 -9.56 -17.59
CA TRP A 370 -3.70 -9.33 -16.64
C TRP A 370 -3.62 -10.45 -15.60
N VAL A 371 -2.40 -10.77 -15.21
CA VAL A 371 -2.13 -11.58 -14.02
C VAL A 371 -2.00 -10.64 -12.83
N GLY A 372 -2.91 -10.73 -11.87
CA GLY A 372 -2.80 -10.04 -10.60
C GLY A 372 -1.90 -10.78 -9.62
N LEU A 373 -1.47 -10.11 -8.56
CA LEU A 373 -0.83 -10.74 -7.41
C LEU A 373 -1.12 -9.95 -6.13
N SER A 374 -1.71 -10.59 -5.14
CA SER A 374 -1.85 -10.06 -3.78
C SER A 374 -0.65 -10.44 -2.93
N GLY A 375 -0.03 -9.48 -2.23
CA GLY A 375 1.08 -9.78 -1.32
C GLY A 375 1.42 -8.68 -0.33
N TYR A 376 1.73 -9.07 0.91
CA TYR A 376 1.93 -8.14 2.02
C TYR A 376 3.17 -8.49 2.85
N LEU A 377 3.91 -7.47 3.29
CA LEU A 377 4.87 -7.61 4.40
C LEU A 377 4.13 -7.48 5.74
N ARG A 378 3.67 -8.61 6.29
CA ARG A 378 2.85 -8.63 7.50
C ARG A 378 3.37 -9.57 8.60
N PRO A 379 3.20 -9.21 9.89
CA PRO A 379 3.46 -10.11 11.00
C PRO A 379 2.51 -11.34 10.99
N PRO A 380 2.85 -12.39 11.76
CA PRO A 380 4.08 -12.55 12.55
C PRO A 380 5.31 -12.75 11.66
N TYR A 381 6.42 -12.14 12.06
CA TYR A 381 7.70 -12.32 11.37
C TYR A 381 8.48 -13.46 12.01
N LYS A 382 9.07 -14.32 11.18
CA LYS A 382 9.97 -15.38 11.63
C LYS A 382 11.40 -14.84 11.68
N SER A 383 12.27 -15.49 12.46
CA SER A 383 13.66 -15.05 12.65
C SER A 383 14.49 -15.06 11.36
N ASP A 384 14.08 -15.82 10.35
CA ASP A 384 14.70 -15.97 9.04
C ASP A 384 13.97 -15.19 7.94
N ASN A 385 12.96 -14.37 8.27
CA ASN A 385 12.33 -13.51 7.28
C ASN A 385 13.32 -12.45 6.79
N ASP A 386 13.42 -12.31 5.47
CA ASP A 386 13.98 -11.12 4.82
C ASP A 386 12.84 -10.13 4.54
N PHE A 387 13.09 -8.84 4.82
CA PHE A 387 12.11 -7.76 4.66
C PHE A 387 12.28 -7.06 3.32
N SER A 388 12.55 -7.84 2.27
CA SER A 388 12.72 -7.36 0.89
C SER A 388 11.51 -7.69 0.03
N PHE A 389 11.39 -6.96 -1.08
CA PHE A 389 10.46 -7.30 -2.15
C PHE A 389 10.73 -8.70 -2.70
N ASP A 390 12.00 -9.04 -2.93
CA ASP A 390 12.37 -10.31 -3.54
C ASP A 390 11.93 -11.48 -2.65
N TYR A 391 12.09 -11.37 -1.32
CA TYR A 391 11.56 -12.38 -0.40
C TYR A 391 10.02 -12.49 -0.45
N THR A 392 9.34 -11.35 -0.61
CA THR A 392 7.87 -11.29 -0.61
C THR A 392 7.26 -11.83 -1.90
N PHE A 393 7.79 -11.41 -3.05
CA PHE A 393 7.14 -11.55 -4.35
C PHE A 393 7.90 -12.44 -5.34
N LYS A 394 9.23 -12.53 -5.29
CA LYS A 394 10.01 -13.22 -6.34
C LYS A 394 9.58 -14.68 -6.55
N PRO A 395 9.36 -15.51 -5.51
CA PRO A 395 8.92 -16.89 -5.70
C PRO A 395 7.59 -16.99 -6.45
N SER A 396 6.66 -16.08 -6.15
CA SER A 396 5.37 -16.00 -6.83
C SER A 396 5.52 -15.49 -8.26
N LEU A 397 6.30 -14.44 -8.50
CA LEU A 397 6.53 -13.91 -9.84
C LEU A 397 7.18 -14.95 -10.76
N ASP A 398 8.19 -15.67 -10.27
CA ASP A 398 8.83 -16.75 -11.03
C ASP A 398 7.80 -17.85 -11.40
N LYS A 399 6.92 -18.19 -10.46
CA LYS A 399 5.84 -19.16 -10.69
C LYS A 399 4.81 -18.66 -11.70
N LEU A 400 4.40 -17.40 -11.62
CA LEU A 400 3.45 -16.81 -12.57
C LEU A 400 4.03 -16.79 -13.99
N ARG A 401 5.32 -16.45 -14.13
CA ARG A 401 6.05 -16.43 -15.41
C ARG A 401 6.25 -17.80 -16.03
N SER A 402 6.13 -18.88 -15.26
CA SER A 402 6.10 -20.25 -15.79
C SER A 402 4.70 -20.67 -16.29
N ILE A 403 3.64 -19.99 -15.86
CA ILE A 403 2.25 -20.26 -16.26
C ILE A 403 1.90 -19.50 -17.54
N THR A 404 2.26 -18.22 -17.62
CA THR A 404 1.87 -17.34 -18.72
C THR A 404 2.87 -16.21 -18.97
N LYS A 405 2.68 -15.47 -20.08
CA LYS A 405 3.42 -14.26 -20.47
C LYS A 405 2.57 -12.99 -20.42
N LYS A 406 1.34 -13.08 -19.91
CA LYS A 406 0.46 -11.91 -19.71
C LYS A 406 1.12 -10.90 -18.76
N PRO A 407 0.87 -9.59 -18.95
CA PRO A 407 1.37 -8.57 -18.04
C PRO A 407 0.93 -8.81 -16.60
N ILE A 408 1.81 -8.49 -15.64
CA ILE A 408 1.59 -8.68 -14.21
C ILE A 408 1.24 -7.34 -13.56
N ILE A 409 0.15 -7.28 -12.80
CA ILE A 409 -0.14 -6.17 -11.90
C ILE A 409 -0.07 -6.68 -10.45
N LEU A 410 0.66 -5.97 -9.60
CA LEU A 410 0.64 -6.25 -8.17
C LEU A 410 -0.66 -5.67 -7.59
N ALA A 411 -1.74 -6.42 -7.79
CA ALA A 411 -3.13 -5.98 -7.68
C ALA A 411 -3.52 -5.54 -6.27
N GLU A 412 -2.85 -6.06 -5.24
CA GLU A 412 -3.07 -5.65 -3.87
C GLU A 412 -1.80 -5.84 -3.05
N MET A 413 -1.29 -4.76 -2.44
CA MET A 413 -0.08 -4.87 -1.63
C MET A 413 -0.04 -3.88 -0.46
N GLY A 414 0.81 -4.20 0.53
CA GLY A 414 1.12 -3.30 1.63
C GLY A 414 2.32 -3.80 2.45
N ALA A 415 2.97 -2.89 3.19
CA ALA A 415 3.99 -3.21 4.18
C ALA A 415 3.68 -2.63 5.58
N SER A 416 3.88 -3.42 6.65
CA SER A 416 3.37 -3.10 7.99
C SER A 416 4.42 -2.29 8.72
N GLU A 417 3.98 -1.38 9.58
CA GLU A 417 4.87 -0.65 10.47
C GLU A 417 5.38 -1.49 11.66
N THR A 418 4.89 -2.72 11.82
CA THR A 418 5.39 -3.65 12.83
C THR A 418 6.91 -3.81 12.69
N ASP A 419 7.62 -3.64 13.80
CA ASP A 419 9.09 -3.72 13.90
C ASP A 419 9.89 -2.76 13.00
N GLY A 420 9.23 -1.82 12.31
CA GLY A 420 9.86 -0.70 11.59
C GLY A 420 10.52 -1.07 10.26
N HIS A 421 10.14 -2.19 9.65
CA HIS A 421 10.74 -2.67 8.40
C HIS A 421 10.18 -2.03 7.13
N LYS A 422 9.03 -1.33 7.24
CA LYS A 422 8.26 -0.81 6.10
C LYS A 422 9.07 0.06 5.15
N ALA A 423 9.78 1.08 5.65
CA ALA A 423 10.52 2.02 4.82
C ALA A 423 11.62 1.33 4.00
N ALA A 424 12.36 0.38 4.61
CA ALA A 424 13.39 -0.39 3.91
C ALA A 424 12.79 -1.34 2.86
N TRP A 425 11.66 -1.98 3.18
CA TRP A 425 10.92 -2.82 2.24
C TRP A 425 10.43 -2.02 1.02
N ILE A 426 9.91 -0.80 1.24
CA ILE A 426 9.47 0.09 0.15
C ILE A 426 10.64 0.45 -0.76
N SER A 427 11.81 0.81 -0.20
CA SER A 427 13.00 1.05 -1.02
C SER A 427 13.38 -0.18 -1.84
N SER A 428 13.40 -1.37 -1.22
CA SER A 428 13.64 -2.63 -1.94
C SER A 428 12.61 -2.92 -3.02
N PHE A 429 11.35 -2.53 -2.83
CA PHE A 429 10.29 -2.68 -3.84
C PHE A 429 10.59 -1.87 -5.09
N PHE A 430 10.87 -0.57 -4.96
CA PHE A 430 11.22 0.26 -6.12
C PHE A 430 12.55 -0.19 -6.75
N ASP A 431 13.54 -0.59 -5.94
CA ASP A 431 14.79 -1.16 -6.47
C ASP A 431 14.51 -2.40 -7.33
N SER A 432 13.61 -3.29 -6.89
CA SER A 432 13.24 -4.47 -7.66
C SER A 432 12.38 -4.15 -8.89
N LEU A 433 11.51 -3.14 -8.87
CA LEU A 433 10.77 -2.72 -10.06
C LEU A 433 11.69 -2.23 -11.19
N SER A 434 12.79 -1.54 -10.85
CA SER A 434 13.77 -1.07 -11.82
C SER A 434 14.56 -2.17 -12.52
N LYS A 435 14.50 -3.41 -12.00
CA LYS A 435 15.25 -4.54 -12.57
C LYS A 435 14.60 -5.05 -13.87
N PRO A 436 15.36 -5.30 -14.94
CA PRO A 436 14.81 -5.75 -16.23
C PRO A 436 13.94 -7.01 -16.16
N GLU A 437 14.23 -7.94 -15.24
CA GLU A 437 13.41 -9.14 -15.04
C GLU A 437 11.98 -8.83 -14.57
N ASN A 438 11.71 -7.63 -14.06
CA ASN A 438 10.39 -7.16 -13.61
C ASN A 438 9.77 -6.13 -14.56
N SER A 439 10.23 -6.09 -15.81
CA SER A 439 9.64 -5.25 -16.88
C SER A 439 8.23 -5.68 -17.29
N ASP A 440 7.84 -6.92 -17.00
CA ASP A 440 6.48 -7.44 -17.18
C ASP A 440 5.50 -7.00 -16.08
N VAL A 441 5.99 -6.37 -15.00
CA VAL A 441 5.16 -5.82 -13.92
C VAL A 441 4.63 -4.44 -14.30
N ILE A 442 3.44 -4.37 -14.88
CA ILE A 442 2.84 -3.13 -15.40
C ILE A 442 2.34 -2.16 -14.33
N GLY A 443 2.50 -2.47 -13.05
CA GLY A 443 2.16 -1.55 -11.96
C GLY A 443 1.75 -2.25 -10.67
N PHE A 444 1.21 -1.46 -9.75
CA PHE A 444 0.75 -1.94 -8.45
C PHE A 444 -0.46 -1.17 -7.95
N SER A 445 -1.20 -1.74 -7.01
CA SER A 445 -2.21 -1.03 -6.22
C SER A 445 -1.95 -1.20 -4.72
N TRP A 446 -1.69 -0.08 -4.06
CA TRP A 446 -1.38 -0.06 -2.63
C TRP A 446 -2.64 -0.06 -1.78
N PHE A 447 -2.71 -0.96 -0.80
CA PHE A 447 -3.81 -1.03 0.15
C PHE A 447 -3.61 0.00 1.27
N ASN A 448 -4.07 1.24 1.08
CA ASN A 448 -3.80 2.36 1.98
C ASN A 448 -4.75 2.39 3.18
N LEU A 449 -4.68 1.36 4.02
CA LEU A 449 -5.61 1.11 5.13
C LEU A 449 -4.88 0.72 6.41
N ALA A 450 -5.52 0.96 7.56
CA ALA A 450 -5.07 0.44 8.85
C ALA A 450 -6.07 -0.60 9.34
N VAL A 451 -5.66 -1.87 9.34
CA VAL A 451 -6.54 -2.99 9.64
C VAL A 451 -6.08 -3.69 10.92
N THR A 452 -6.94 -3.75 11.91
CA THR A 452 -6.71 -4.56 13.11
C THR A 452 -7.31 -5.95 12.92
N SER A 453 -6.47 -6.98 13.00
CA SER A 453 -6.88 -8.38 12.90
C SER A 453 -6.23 -9.23 13.99
N TYR A 454 -6.66 -10.49 14.10
CA TYR A 454 -5.97 -11.48 14.90
C TYR A 454 -5.10 -12.33 13.98
N VAL A 455 -3.79 -12.37 14.23
CA VAL A 455 -2.86 -13.23 13.52
C VAL A 455 -2.29 -14.22 14.53
N GLU A 456 -2.53 -15.52 14.32
CA GLU A 456 -2.16 -16.60 15.26
C GLU A 456 -2.69 -16.35 16.69
N GLY A 457 -3.91 -15.81 16.80
CA GLY A 457 -4.55 -15.48 18.08
C GLY A 457 -4.05 -14.18 18.74
N VAL A 458 -3.09 -13.48 18.14
CA VAL A 458 -2.58 -12.20 18.63
C VAL A 458 -3.22 -11.05 17.86
N ARG A 459 -3.86 -10.12 18.58
CA ARG A 459 -4.40 -8.89 17.98
C ARG A 459 -3.25 -8.01 17.50
N ALA A 460 -3.16 -7.78 16.20
CA ALA A 460 -2.17 -6.90 15.58
C ALA A 460 -2.87 -5.85 14.72
N THR A 461 -2.36 -4.61 14.73
CA THR A 461 -2.78 -3.59 13.77
C THR A 461 -1.74 -3.54 12.67
N ASN A 462 -2.18 -3.90 11.47
CA ASN A 462 -1.40 -3.73 10.27
C ASN A 462 -1.69 -2.34 9.70
N ASP A 463 -0.74 -1.42 9.86
CA ASP A 463 -0.84 -0.07 9.32
C ASP A 463 -0.17 0.01 7.94
N TRP A 464 -0.96 -0.23 6.90
CA TRP A 464 -0.49 -0.23 5.53
C TRP A 464 -0.41 1.17 4.93
N ARG A 465 -1.00 2.21 5.54
CA ARG A 465 -1.08 3.57 4.97
C ARG A 465 0.28 4.12 4.53
N ILE A 466 0.36 4.75 3.37
CA ILE A 466 1.60 5.34 2.82
C ILE A 466 2.15 6.43 3.74
N ASP A 467 1.25 7.18 4.37
CA ASP A 467 1.57 8.30 5.26
C ASP A 467 1.53 7.92 6.75
N SER A 468 1.66 6.63 7.09
CA SER A 468 1.69 6.12 8.47
C SER A 468 2.86 6.68 9.28
N ARG A 469 4.02 6.86 8.64
CA ARG A 469 5.21 7.47 9.24
C ARG A 469 5.97 8.36 8.25
N PRO A 470 6.75 9.34 8.75
CA PRO A 470 7.58 10.19 7.90
C PRO A 470 8.63 9.48 7.04
N ASP A 471 9.29 8.45 7.56
CA ASP A 471 10.29 7.65 6.84
C ASP A 471 9.65 6.81 5.74
N THR A 472 8.51 6.18 6.02
CA THR A 472 7.67 5.47 5.04
C THR A 472 7.22 6.40 3.90
N LEU A 473 6.69 7.58 4.23
CA LEU A 473 6.25 8.56 3.23
C LEU A 473 7.43 9.04 2.37
N SER A 474 8.57 9.33 2.99
CA SER A 474 9.77 9.75 2.25
C SER A 474 10.26 8.66 1.30
N ALA A 475 10.24 7.37 1.71
CA ALA A 475 10.64 6.26 0.86
C ALA A 475 9.70 6.11 -0.36
N PHE A 476 8.39 6.28 -0.15
CA PHE A 476 7.40 6.27 -1.23
C PHE A 476 7.60 7.41 -2.24
N ILE A 477 7.78 8.64 -1.77
CA ILE A 477 8.01 9.80 -2.66
C ILE A 477 9.31 9.60 -3.45
N ALA A 478 10.37 9.14 -2.78
CA ALA A 478 11.64 8.88 -3.44
C ALA A 478 11.50 7.81 -4.53
N GLY A 479 10.80 6.70 -4.26
CA GLY A 479 10.57 5.63 -5.22
C GLY A 479 9.72 6.05 -6.43
N LEU A 480 8.58 6.71 -6.21
CA LEU A 480 7.68 7.12 -7.29
C LEU A 480 8.29 8.15 -8.25
N THR A 481 9.30 8.91 -7.81
CA THR A 481 9.94 9.97 -8.60
C THR A 481 11.20 9.51 -9.33
N ARG A 482 11.51 8.20 -9.29
CA ARG A 482 12.61 7.59 -10.04
C ARG A 482 12.30 7.57 -11.53
N PRO A 483 13.16 8.13 -12.39
CA PRO A 483 12.91 8.14 -13.84
C PRO A 483 12.94 6.74 -14.46
N GLU A 484 13.64 5.77 -13.88
CA GLU A 484 13.81 4.41 -14.40
C GLU A 484 12.64 3.45 -14.12
N ASP A 485 11.67 3.83 -13.28
CA ASP A 485 10.53 2.97 -12.93
C ASP A 485 9.30 3.21 -13.82
N ASP A 486 9.41 4.08 -14.83
CA ASP A 486 8.43 4.32 -15.89
C ASP A 486 7.01 4.68 -15.40
N PHE A 487 6.85 5.39 -14.28
CA PHE A 487 5.56 5.92 -13.87
C PHE A 487 5.18 7.17 -14.68
N THR A 488 3.97 7.19 -15.24
CA THR A 488 3.35 8.44 -15.67
C THR A 488 2.70 9.08 -14.45
N LEU A 489 3.34 10.13 -13.93
CA LEU A 489 2.86 10.81 -12.73
C LEU A 489 1.81 11.86 -13.11
N THR A 490 0.69 11.85 -12.38
CA THR A 490 -0.29 12.92 -12.41
C THR A 490 -0.04 13.84 -11.23
N PRO A 491 0.09 15.17 -11.39
CA PRO A 491 0.21 16.08 -10.26
C PRO A 491 -0.98 15.91 -9.31
N ALA A 492 -0.73 15.81 -8.01
CA ALA A 492 -1.83 15.87 -7.04
C ALA A 492 -2.56 17.22 -7.18
N GLN A 493 -3.90 17.22 -7.11
CA GLN A 493 -4.70 18.44 -7.27
C GLN A 493 -4.37 19.48 -6.19
#